data_AF-A0A961C820-F1
#
_entry.id   AF-A0A961C820-F1
#
_cell.length_a   1.000
_cell.length_b   1.000
_cell.length_c   1.000
_cell.angle_alpha   90.00
_cell.angle_beta   90.00
_cell.angle_gamma   90.00
#
_symmetry.space_group_name_H-M   'P 1'
#
loop_
_entity.id
_entity.type
_entity.pdbx_description
1 polymer ?
#
loop_
_entity_poly.entity_id
_entity_poly.type
_entity_poly.pdbx_seq_one_letter_code
_entity_poly.pdbx_strand_id
1 'polypeptide(L)'
;AYSPGDRSPRAESERFRCFAYDESIARDKANLDITWLRDESLDDAASLLSQGVLDAEIVEELEAALAQTAESAASLPGEGDDSAETLLDS
;
A
#
# COMPACT_ATOMS: atom_id res chain seq x y z
N ALA A 1 28.94 16.10 7.49
CA ALA A 1 28.73 15.55 8.85
C ALA A 1 27.57 16.27 9.52
N TYR A 2 26.80 15.60 10.39
CA TYR A 2 25.65 16.19 11.08
C TYR A 2 26.10 17.33 12.02
N SER A 3 25.62 18.56 11.76
CA SER A 3 25.88 19.75 12.57
C SER A 3 24.55 20.49 12.80
N PRO A 4 23.91 20.32 13.98
CA PRO A 4 22.57 20.87 14.22
C PRO A 4 22.55 22.37 14.55
N GLY A 5 23.63 22.90 15.14
CA GLY A 5 23.76 24.32 15.49
C GLY A 5 24.02 25.19 14.26
N ASP A 6 25.28 25.21 13.80
CA ASP A 6 25.63 25.83 12.52
C ASP A 6 25.52 24.81 11.38
N ARG A 7 24.59 25.04 10.46
CA ARG A 7 24.32 24.17 9.31
C ARG A 7 25.10 24.58 8.05
N SER A 8 25.68 25.77 8.05
CA SER A 8 26.50 26.31 6.97
C SER A 8 27.70 25.43 6.58
N PRO A 9 28.41 24.74 7.50
CA PRO A 9 29.54 23.88 7.14
C PRO A 9 29.12 22.48 6.65
N ARG A 10 27.82 22.20 6.47
CA ARG A 10 27.39 20.89 5.97
C ARG A 10 27.77 20.75 4.50
N ALA A 11 28.69 19.82 4.24
CA ALA A 11 28.97 19.33 2.89
C ALA A 11 28.02 18.20 2.51
N GLU A 12 27.72 18.08 1.21
CA GLU A 12 26.93 16.99 0.65
C GLU A 12 27.58 15.62 0.95
N SER A 13 26.74 14.63 1.18
CA SER A 13 27.10 13.24 1.42
C SER A 13 25.99 12.34 0.89
N GLU A 14 26.19 11.03 0.90
CA GLU A 14 25.18 10.06 0.46
C GLU A 14 23.77 10.33 1.03
N ARG A 15 23.69 10.57 2.35
CA ARG A 15 22.44 10.84 3.07
C ARG A 15 22.12 12.33 3.25
N PHE A 16 22.84 13.23 2.57
CA PHE A 16 22.60 14.67 2.67
C PHE A 16 22.87 15.36 1.33
N ARG A 17 21.80 15.87 0.71
CA ARG A 17 21.85 16.65 -0.53
C ARG A 17 21.17 17.99 -0.33
N CYS A 18 21.76 19.05 -0.88
CA CYS A 18 21.19 20.40 -0.84
C CYS A 18 20.45 20.69 -2.15
N PHE A 19 19.27 21.27 -2.04
CA PHE A 19 18.46 21.71 -3.18
C PHE A 19 18.36 23.23 -3.19
N ALA A 20 18.65 23.86 -4.33
CA ALA A 20 18.52 25.30 -4.47
C ALA A 20 17.03 25.70 -4.49
N TYR A 21 16.76 26.97 -4.19
CA TYR A 21 15.39 27.51 -4.22
C TYR A 21 14.77 27.38 -5.62
N ASP A 22 15.51 27.75 -6.66
CA ASP A 22 15.04 27.70 -8.05
C ASP A 22 14.69 26.27 -8.49
N GLU A 23 15.45 25.29 -8.00
CA GLU A 23 15.18 23.88 -8.25
C GLU A 23 13.90 23.42 -7.51
N SER A 24 13.72 23.88 -6.28
CA SER A 24 12.57 23.52 -5.44
C SER A 24 11.27 24.11 -5.99
N ILE A 25 11.30 25.35 -6.47
CA ILE A 25 10.11 26.05 -6.99
C ILE A 25 9.73 25.61 -8.40
N ALA A 26 10.69 25.12 -9.19
CA ALA A 26 10.43 24.58 -10.53
C ALA A 26 9.69 23.23 -10.51
N ARG A 27 9.62 22.55 -9.36
CA ARG A 27 8.87 21.29 -9.19
C ARG A 27 7.37 21.54 -9.23
N ASP A 28 6.61 20.52 -9.63
CA ASP A 28 5.15 20.57 -9.58
C ASP A 28 4.68 20.94 -8.16
N LYS A 29 3.90 22.01 -8.07
CA LYS A 29 3.35 22.56 -6.82
C LYS A 29 4.39 22.83 -5.73
N ALA A 30 5.66 23.06 -6.10
CA ALA A 30 6.77 23.16 -5.16
C ALA A 30 6.84 21.97 -4.18
N ASN A 31 6.54 20.76 -4.68
CA ASN A 31 6.52 19.56 -3.85
C ASN A 31 7.90 19.33 -3.19
N LEU A 32 7.89 19.28 -1.86
CA LEU A 32 9.09 19.07 -1.02
C LEU A 32 9.31 17.60 -0.64
N ASP A 33 8.44 16.70 -1.08
CA ASP A 33 8.66 15.26 -0.99
C ASP A 33 9.73 14.83 -2.01
N ILE A 34 11.00 15.09 -1.66
CA ILE A 34 12.16 14.89 -2.52
C ILE A 34 12.93 13.66 -2.06
N THR A 35 12.96 12.64 -2.91
CA THR A 35 13.83 11.48 -2.78
C THR A 35 15.01 11.59 -3.76
N TRP A 36 16.24 11.43 -3.29
CA TRP A 36 17.46 11.53 -4.13
C TRP A 36 18.39 10.33 -4.05
N LEU A 37 18.18 9.48 -3.05
CA LEU A 37 18.90 8.22 -2.91
C LEU A 37 17.96 7.11 -3.38
N ARG A 38 18.40 6.33 -4.36
CA ARG A 38 17.77 5.06 -4.70
C ARG A 38 18.40 4.00 -3.81
N ASP A 39 17.57 3.21 -3.14
CA ASP A 39 18.03 2.05 -2.39
C ASP A 39 18.29 0.90 -3.39
N GLU A 40 19.51 0.35 -3.39
CA GLU A 40 19.90 -0.74 -4.30
C GLU A 40 19.14 -2.05 -4.01
N SER A 41 18.59 -2.22 -2.80
CA SER A 41 17.70 -3.36 -2.49
C SER A 41 16.33 -3.24 -3.15
N LEU A 42 15.95 -2.06 -3.65
CA LEU A 42 14.71 -1.84 -4.40
C LEU A 42 14.81 -2.22 -5.87
N ASP A 43 15.96 -2.68 -6.38
CA ASP A 43 16.02 -3.21 -7.75
C ASP A 43 15.24 -4.54 -7.91
N ASP A 44 14.80 -5.16 -6.81
CA ASP A 44 13.78 -6.21 -6.83
C ASP A 44 12.38 -5.68 -7.23
N ALA A 45 12.17 -4.35 -7.22
CA ALA A 45 10.96 -3.74 -7.76
C ALA A 45 10.87 -3.83 -9.30
N ALA A 46 12.00 -4.02 -10.00
CA ALA A 46 11.99 -4.34 -11.43
C ALA A 46 11.61 -5.80 -11.71
N SER A 47 11.60 -6.65 -10.68
CA SER A 47 11.07 -8.03 -10.69
C SER A 47 9.57 -8.06 -10.41
N LEU A 48 8.97 -6.93 -10.00
CA LEU A 48 7.52 -6.85 -9.85
C LEU A 48 6.90 -6.98 -11.24
N LEU A 49 6.08 -8.01 -11.38
CA LEU A 49 5.24 -8.24 -12.54
C LEU A 49 4.53 -6.93 -12.91
N SER A 50 4.29 -6.69 -14.20
CA SER A 50 3.56 -5.49 -14.62
C SER A 50 2.24 -5.38 -13.86
N GLN A 51 1.80 -4.16 -13.56
CA GLN A 51 0.57 -3.91 -12.79
C GLN A 51 -0.60 -4.80 -13.22
N GLY A 52 -0.84 -4.96 -14.52
CA GLY A 52 -1.95 -5.79 -15.03
C GLY A 52 -1.81 -7.30 -14.79
N VAL A 53 -0.58 -7.82 -14.64
CA VAL A 53 -0.35 -9.22 -14.27
C VAL A 53 -0.60 -9.40 -12.78
N LEU A 54 -0.09 -8.50 -11.94
CA LEU A 54 -0.34 -8.51 -10.50
C LEU A 54 -1.84 -8.40 -10.20
N ASP A 55 -2.53 -7.48 -10.88
CA ASP A 55 -3.97 -7.28 -10.73
C ASP A 55 -4.74 -8.56 -11.11
N ALA A 56 -4.34 -9.27 -12.17
CA ALA A 56 -4.96 -10.52 -12.59
C ALA A 56 -4.75 -11.64 -11.56
N GLU A 57 -3.54 -11.80 -11.04
CA GLU A 57 -3.21 -12.80 -10.00
C GLU A 57 -4.00 -12.54 -8.71
N ILE A 58 -4.12 -11.28 -8.29
CA ILE A 58 -4.90 -10.90 -7.10
C ILE A 58 -6.37 -11.27 -7.28
N VAL A 59 -6.95 -10.98 -8.46
CA VAL A 59 -8.36 -11.30 -8.72
C VAL A 59 -8.60 -12.81 -8.70
N GLU A 60 -7.74 -13.59 -9.36
CA GLU A 60 -7.85 -15.05 -9.40
C GLU A 60 -7.81 -15.66 -7.99
N GLU A 61 -6.85 -15.26 -7.17
CA GLU A 61 -6.72 -15.75 -5.79
C GLU A 61 -7.94 -15.37 -4.94
N LEU A 62 -8.44 -14.14 -5.07
CA LEU A 62 -9.64 -13.69 -4.35
C LEU A 62 -10.89 -14.45 -4.78
N GLU A 63 -11.06 -14.74 -6.08
CA GLU A 63 -12.17 -15.54 -6.59
C GLU A 63 -12.13 -16.97 -6.04
N ALA A 64 -10.96 -17.59 -5.98
CA ALA A 64 -10.77 -18.91 -5.40
C ALA A 64 -11.11 -18.93 -3.89
N ALA A 65 -10.63 -17.95 -3.14
CA ALA A 65 -10.92 -17.81 -1.71
C ALA A 65 -12.43 -17.59 -1.45
N LEU A 66 -13.10 -16.79 -2.28
CA LEU A 66 -14.54 -16.59 -2.21
C LEU A 66 -15.32 -17.89 -2.49
N ALA A 67 -14.94 -18.64 -3.52
CA ALA A 67 -15.57 -19.92 -3.84
C ALA A 67 -15.44 -20.93 -2.68
N GLN A 68 -14.23 -21.06 -2.11
CA GLN A 68 -13.98 -21.93 -0.96
C GLN A 68 -14.80 -21.50 0.27
N THR A 69 -14.93 -20.20 0.50
CA THR A 69 -15.70 -19.66 1.63
C THR A 69 -17.20 -19.93 1.44
N ALA A 70 -17.72 -19.75 0.23
CA ALA A 70 -19.11 -20.04 -0.09
C ALA A 70 -19.45 -21.53 0.08
N GLU A 71 -18.56 -22.42 -0.35
CA GLU A 71 -18.70 -23.87 -0.13
C GLU A 71 -18.68 -24.22 1.36
N SER A 72 -17.74 -23.62 2.11
CA SER A 72 -17.66 -23.80 3.56
C SER A 72 -18.94 -23.31 4.27
N ALA A 73 -19.50 -22.18 3.84
CA ALA A 73 -20.75 -21.64 4.38
C ALA A 73 -21.98 -22.49 4.02
N ALA A 74 -22.02 -23.08 2.82
CA ALA A 74 -23.11 -23.97 2.41
C ALA A 74 -23.08 -25.32 3.14
N SER A 75 -21.91 -25.76 3.59
CA SER A 75 -21.72 -26.98 4.39
C SER A 75 -22.14 -26.81 5.87
N LEU A 76 -22.28 -25.56 6.33
CA LEU A 76 -22.77 -25.29 7.68
C LEU A 76 -24.31 -25.41 7.71
N PRO A 77 -24.89 -26.19 8.63
CA PRO A 77 -26.34 -26.20 8.81
C PRO A 77 -26.78 -24.78 9.21
N GLY A 78 -27.80 -24.27 8.54
CA GLY A 78 -28.36 -22.95 8.83
C GLY A 78 -28.73 -22.86 10.30
N GLU A 79 -28.02 -22.03 11.06
CA GLU A 79 -28.47 -21.64 12.40
C GLU A 79 -29.82 -20.96 12.21
N GLY A 80 -30.87 -21.60 12.73
CA GLY A 80 -32.25 -21.32 12.40
C GLY A 80 -32.63 -19.86 12.57
N ASP A 81 -33.05 -19.25 11.45
CA ASP A 81 -34.06 -18.20 11.46
C ASP A 81 -35.41 -18.86 11.77
N ASP A 82 -35.59 -19.31 13.03
CA ASP A 82 -36.87 -19.79 13.59
C ASP A 82 -37.21 -18.96 14.83
N SER A 83 -37.29 -17.64 14.63
CA SER A 83 -37.79 -16.70 15.64
C SER A 83 -38.59 -15.58 14.99
N ALA A 84 -39.46 -15.92 14.04
CA ALA A 84 -40.57 -15.08 13.64
C ALA A 84 -41.77 -15.99 13.34
N GLU A 85 -42.88 -15.72 14.03
CA GLU A 85 -44.20 -16.37 13.89
C GLU A 85 -44.48 -17.61 14.77
N THR A 86 -44.84 -17.36 16.03
CA THR A 86 -45.92 -18.11 16.72
C THR A 86 -46.32 -17.36 17.98
N LEU A 87 -47.00 -16.21 17.81
CA LEU A 87 -47.68 -15.52 18.91
C LEU A 87 -48.88 -14.73 18.36
N LEU A 88 -49.76 -15.43 17.64
CA LEU A 88 -51.04 -14.91 17.16
C LEU A 88 -52.07 -16.06 17.02
N ASP A 89 -52.22 -16.89 18.06
CA ASP A 89 -53.55 -17.37 18.47
C ASP A 89 -53.48 -17.99 19.88
N SER A 90 -54.47 -17.66 20.71
CA SER A 90 -54.70 -18.02 22.14
C SER A 90 -54.29 -16.98 23.18
#